data_AF-A0A2M7CHJ1-F1
#
_entry.id   AF-A0A2M7CHJ1-F1
#
_cell.length_a   1.000
_cell.length_b   1.000
_cell.length_c   1.000
_cell.angle_alpha   90.00
_cell.angle_beta   90.00
_cell.angle_gamma   90.00
#
_symmetry.space_group_name_H-M   'P 1'
#
loop_
_entity.id
_entity.type
_entity.pdbx_description
1 polymer ?
#
loop_
_entity_poly.entity_id
_entity_poly.type
_entity_poly.pdbx_seq_one_letter_code
_entity_poly.pdbx_strand_id
1 'polypeptide(L)'
;MRREARGGFAVNTQTQAGSASWYVPQKHGRGRLRIVLNVNQLASLYNQGKTYQEIADSCGVCAFTISHRVRELIQEGTIKSRKSIRDRCYASQREKRAITLRQIVIMYDQMATYEQIGKIFGVTRERVRQRIKRATSETGQRIFQARENFIGLAEARSRLSVRVPLASLKKAFASGEIPGIQNIYSIKTYIDCRHWEMVEQWARDTQSRRCVACGKVFIIARHSNCRRISCSNECAVIRSAQTRQQHNPNQFRGWRKQVAIKLANYHITDQEVWLGAFQAMRYAGLTYMKLRYLAKCGIIATRDHPSKKWGGKPTLTFSLGQLDVVKEVLLVINNNSQK
;
A
#
# COMPACT_ATOMS: atom_id res chain seq x y z
N MET A 1 -51.04 63.83 -60.12
CA MET A 1 -50.24 63.36 -58.96
C MET A 1 -49.04 62.59 -59.52
N ARG A 2 -47.89 63.23 -59.78
CA ARG A 2 -46.71 63.37 -58.90
C ARG A 2 -46.16 62.06 -58.30
N ARG A 3 -44.97 61.65 -58.80
CA ARG A 3 -43.73 61.12 -58.16
C ARG A 3 -43.08 60.09 -59.12
N GLU A 4 -42.02 60.45 -59.87
CA GLU A 4 -40.57 60.40 -59.51
C GLU A 4 -40.11 59.02 -59.00
N ALA A 5 -38.92 58.44 -59.27
CA ALA A 5 -37.83 58.51 -60.26
C ALA A 5 -36.71 57.58 -59.70
N ARG A 6 -35.69 57.24 -60.55
CA ARG A 6 -34.33 56.73 -60.22
C ARG A 6 -34.22 55.21 -59.98
N GLY A 7 -33.20 54.49 -60.44
CA GLY A 7 -31.92 54.88 -61.06
C GLY A 7 -31.26 53.65 -61.71
N GLY A 8 -30.39 53.91 -62.69
CA GLY A 8 -29.65 52.87 -63.40
C GLY A 8 -28.60 52.17 -62.54
N PHE A 9 -28.26 50.95 -62.91
CA PHE A 9 -27.04 50.28 -62.43
C PHE A 9 -26.13 50.03 -63.62
N ALA A 10 -25.06 50.82 -63.66
CA ALA A 10 -23.90 50.62 -64.49
C ALA A 10 -23.25 49.27 -64.13
N VAL A 11 -22.96 48.45 -65.15
CA VAL A 11 -22.10 47.29 -65.00
C VAL A 11 -20.67 47.81 -64.91
N ASN A 12 -20.18 47.97 -63.68
CA ASN A 12 -18.82 48.40 -63.42
C ASN A 12 -17.85 47.25 -63.72
N THR A 13 -16.95 47.49 -64.67
CA THR A 13 -15.79 46.68 -64.97
C THR A 13 -14.68 47.04 -63.99
N GLN A 14 -14.35 46.14 -63.06
CA GLN A 14 -13.00 46.00 -62.50
C GLN A 14 -12.98 44.82 -61.53
N THR A 15 -12.39 43.70 -61.96
CA THR A 15 -11.71 42.81 -61.02
C THR A 15 -10.42 42.36 -61.68
N GLN A 16 -9.36 42.55 -60.90
CA GLN A 16 -7.97 42.56 -61.29
C GLN A 16 -7.50 41.24 -61.91
N ALA A 17 -6.60 41.40 -62.88
CA ALA A 17 -5.77 40.35 -63.43
C ALA A 17 -4.93 39.68 -62.34
N GLY A 18 -4.91 38.35 -62.39
CA GLY A 18 -4.08 37.51 -61.51
C GLY A 18 -4.57 36.06 -61.43
N SER A 19 -5.20 35.51 -62.48
CA SER A 19 -5.59 34.10 -62.48
C SER A 19 -4.50 33.27 -63.16
N ALA A 20 -3.76 32.49 -62.36
CA ALA A 20 -3.21 31.24 -62.86
C ALA A 20 -4.38 30.48 -63.53
N SER A 21 -4.31 30.23 -64.83
CA SER A 21 -5.42 29.62 -65.56
C SER A 21 -5.56 28.16 -65.11
N TRP A 22 -6.49 27.90 -64.18
CA TRP A 22 -6.78 26.59 -63.57
C TRP A 22 -7.52 25.61 -64.50
N TYR A 23 -7.62 25.96 -65.77
CA TYR A 23 -8.42 25.28 -66.78
C TYR A 23 -7.53 24.99 -67.97
N VAL A 24 -7.59 23.76 -68.46
CA VAL A 24 -7.07 23.41 -69.78
C VAL A 24 -8.27 23.21 -70.70
N PRO A 25 -8.60 24.17 -71.59
CA PRO A 25 -9.63 23.98 -72.58
C PRO A 25 -9.13 22.95 -73.60
N GLN A 26 -9.78 21.78 -73.66
CA GLN A 26 -9.52 20.81 -74.73
C GLN A 26 -10.70 20.77 -75.71
N LYS A 27 -10.41 20.78 -77.01
CA LYS A 27 -11.40 20.61 -78.08
C LYS A 27 -11.77 19.13 -78.18
N HIS A 28 -13.06 18.81 -78.15
CA HIS A 28 -13.55 17.47 -78.43
C HIS A 28 -14.77 17.53 -79.34
N GLY A 29 -14.66 16.95 -80.55
CA GLY A 29 -15.76 16.93 -81.53
C GLY A 29 -16.30 18.33 -81.87
N ARG A 30 -17.49 18.40 -82.50
CA ARG A 30 -18.11 19.62 -83.04
C ARG A 30 -18.33 20.70 -81.95
N GLY A 31 -17.31 21.51 -81.69
CA GLY A 31 -17.39 22.84 -81.06
C GLY A 31 -17.50 22.93 -79.54
N ARG A 32 -17.65 21.84 -78.76
CA ARG A 32 -17.74 21.93 -77.29
C ARG A 32 -16.37 21.90 -76.63
N LEU A 33 -16.05 22.95 -75.86
CA LEU A 33 -14.91 22.99 -74.95
C LEU A 33 -15.21 22.16 -73.71
N ARG A 34 -14.38 21.16 -73.41
CA ARG A 34 -14.45 20.44 -72.13
C ARG A 34 -13.53 21.15 -71.14
N ILE A 35 -14.08 21.54 -70.00
CA ILE A 35 -13.29 22.10 -68.91
C ILE A 35 -12.58 20.95 -68.21
N VAL A 36 -11.25 20.90 -68.30
CA VAL A 36 -10.42 19.93 -67.58
C VAL A 36 -9.93 20.59 -66.28
N LEU A 37 -10.49 20.17 -65.15
CA LEU A 37 -10.05 20.57 -63.82
C LEU A 37 -8.82 19.73 -63.41
N ASN A 38 -7.80 20.38 -62.84
CA ASN A 38 -6.63 19.70 -62.31
C ASN A 38 -7.03 18.81 -61.11
N VAL A 39 -6.91 17.49 -61.28
CA VAL A 39 -7.33 16.48 -60.30
C VAL A 39 -6.57 16.60 -58.98
N ASN A 40 -5.26 16.88 -59.02
CA ASN A 40 -4.41 16.97 -57.82
C ASN A 40 -4.78 18.18 -56.96
N GLN A 41 -5.08 19.32 -57.60
CA GLN A 41 -5.47 20.54 -56.90
C GLN A 41 -6.90 20.45 -56.36
N LEU A 42 -7.83 19.87 -57.14
CA LEU A 42 -9.19 19.60 -56.67
C LEU A 42 -9.17 18.65 -55.46
N ALA A 43 -8.35 17.59 -55.50
CA ALA A 43 -8.16 16.68 -54.37
C ALA A 43 -7.59 17.39 -53.13
N SER A 44 -6.58 18.25 -53.31
CA SER A 44 -5.98 19.03 -52.22
C SER A 44 -7.01 19.94 -51.54
N LEU A 45 -7.74 20.76 -52.32
CA LEU A 45 -8.77 21.66 -51.80
C LEU A 45 -9.94 20.90 -51.15
N TYR A 46 -10.34 19.76 -51.74
CA TYR A 46 -11.38 18.91 -51.18
C TYR A 46 -10.98 18.28 -49.85
N ASN A 47 -9.72 17.84 -49.71
CA ASN A 47 -9.15 17.26 -48.50
C ASN A 47 -8.91 18.29 -47.39
N GLN A 48 -8.64 19.55 -47.74
CA GLN A 48 -8.56 20.67 -46.80
C GLN A 48 -9.92 21.05 -46.20
N GLY A 49 -11.03 20.51 -46.72
CA GLY A 49 -12.37 20.72 -46.16
C GLY A 49 -13.16 21.90 -46.73
N LYS A 50 -12.64 22.59 -47.77
CA LYS A 50 -13.34 23.72 -48.42
C LYS A 50 -14.71 23.31 -48.97
N THR A 51 -15.67 24.22 -48.96
CA THR A 51 -17.02 23.94 -49.51
C THR A 51 -16.96 23.81 -51.04
N TYR A 52 -17.96 23.15 -51.66
CA TYR A 52 -18.01 23.08 -53.11
C TYR A 52 -18.10 24.46 -53.76
N GLN A 53 -18.69 25.44 -53.05
CA GLN A 53 -18.77 26.83 -53.48
C GLN A 53 -17.40 27.51 -53.46
N GLU A 54 -16.65 27.40 -52.36
CA GLU A 54 -15.29 27.97 -52.26
C GLU A 54 -14.31 27.36 -53.27
N ILE A 55 -14.45 26.06 -53.52
CA ILE A 55 -13.68 25.35 -54.55
C ILE A 55 -14.10 25.83 -55.94
N ALA A 56 -15.40 26.04 -56.16
CA ALA A 56 -15.93 26.59 -57.41
C ALA A 56 -15.43 28.01 -57.67
N ASP A 57 -15.41 28.87 -56.66
CA ASP A 57 -14.96 30.25 -56.76
C ASP A 57 -13.44 30.30 -57.02
N SER A 58 -12.65 29.44 -56.37
CA SER A 58 -11.20 29.28 -56.65
C SER A 58 -10.95 28.67 -58.04
N CYS A 59 -11.82 27.73 -58.39
CA CYS A 59 -12.03 27.03 -59.65
C CYS A 59 -12.49 27.86 -60.83
N GLY A 60 -13.02 29.07 -60.58
CA GLY A 60 -14.01 29.81 -61.39
C GLY A 60 -14.91 28.93 -62.26
N VAL A 61 -15.49 27.88 -61.68
CA VAL A 61 -16.50 27.01 -62.28
C VAL A 61 -17.73 27.00 -61.38
N CYS A 62 -18.89 26.54 -61.86
CA CYS A 62 -20.03 26.40 -60.96
C CYS A 62 -19.83 25.23 -59.97
N ALA A 63 -20.41 25.36 -58.77
CA ALA A 63 -20.35 24.35 -57.72
C ALA A 63 -20.92 22.98 -58.17
N PHE A 64 -21.84 22.98 -59.14
CA PHE A 64 -22.36 21.75 -59.73
C PHE A 64 -21.27 20.95 -60.47
N THR A 65 -20.43 21.61 -61.26
CA THR A 65 -19.30 20.98 -61.97
C THR A 65 -18.29 20.40 -60.99
N ILE A 66 -17.99 21.11 -59.90
CA ILE A 66 -17.15 20.59 -58.80
C ILE A 66 -17.77 19.37 -58.15
N SER A 67 -19.06 19.42 -57.81
CA SER A 67 -19.79 18.30 -57.20
C SER A 67 -19.81 17.05 -58.08
N HIS A 68 -19.98 17.22 -59.39
CA HIS A 68 -19.95 16.13 -60.35
C HIS A 68 -18.54 15.52 -60.45
N ARG A 69 -17.51 16.36 -60.60
CA ARG A 69 -16.13 15.89 -60.75
C ARG A 69 -15.62 15.21 -59.49
N VAL A 70 -15.97 15.72 -58.30
CA VAL A 70 -15.65 15.06 -57.03
C VAL A 70 -16.33 13.70 -56.91
N ARG A 71 -17.57 13.54 -57.38
CA ARG A 71 -18.26 12.23 -57.40
C ARG A 71 -17.57 11.22 -58.31
N GLU A 72 -17.21 11.63 -59.52
CA GLU A 72 -16.43 10.79 -60.45
C GLU A 72 -15.11 10.35 -59.82
N LEU A 73 -14.35 11.29 -59.23
CA LEU A 73 -13.06 11.00 -58.59
C LEU A 73 -13.19 10.11 -57.34
N ILE A 74 -14.33 10.11 -56.66
CA ILE A 74 -14.64 9.18 -55.57
C ILE A 74 -14.94 7.78 -56.13
N GLN A 75 -15.68 7.71 -57.23
CA GLN A 75 -16.03 6.44 -57.89
C GLN A 75 -14.82 5.77 -58.56
N GLU A 76 -13.91 6.57 -59.11
CA GLU A 76 -12.61 6.15 -59.66
C GLU A 76 -11.59 5.75 -58.56
N GLY A 77 -11.89 6.03 -57.28
CA GLY A 77 -11.01 5.71 -56.14
C GLY A 77 -9.86 6.69 -55.91
N THR A 78 -9.74 7.73 -56.74
CA THR A 78 -8.69 8.77 -56.68
C THR A 78 -8.82 9.66 -55.43
N ILE A 79 -10.04 9.93 -54.98
CA ILE A 79 -10.33 10.73 -53.77
C ILE A 79 -11.25 9.95 -52.85
N LYS A 80 -10.99 9.96 -51.54
CA LYS A 80 -11.90 9.35 -50.55
C LYS A 80 -13.04 10.31 -50.21
N SER A 81 -14.26 9.80 -50.11
CA SER A 81 -15.40 10.65 -49.71
C SER A 81 -15.16 11.23 -48.30
N ARG A 82 -15.55 12.48 -48.06
CA ARG A 82 -15.48 13.10 -46.72
C ARG A 82 -16.20 12.28 -45.65
N LYS A 83 -17.28 11.59 -46.01
CA LYS A 83 -17.98 10.67 -45.10
C LYS A 83 -17.07 9.51 -44.69
N SER A 84 -16.40 8.86 -45.65
CA SER A 84 -15.44 7.78 -45.36
C SER A 84 -14.20 8.24 -44.57
N ILE A 85 -13.72 9.47 -44.80
CA ILE A 85 -12.62 10.07 -44.03
C ILE A 85 -13.07 10.33 -42.60
N ARG A 86 -14.26 10.92 -42.43
CA ARG A 86 -14.88 11.18 -41.13
C ARG A 86 -15.12 9.87 -40.37
N ASP A 87 -15.73 8.87 -40.99
CA ASP A 87 -16.02 7.56 -40.39
C ASP A 87 -14.73 6.85 -39.96
N ARG A 88 -13.68 6.89 -40.77
CA ARG A 88 -12.35 6.37 -40.42
C ARG A 88 -11.73 7.11 -39.22
N CYS A 89 -11.87 8.43 -39.18
CA CYS A 89 -11.42 9.25 -38.05
C CYS A 89 -12.19 8.87 -36.76
N TYR A 90 -13.51 8.72 -36.84
CA TYR A 90 -14.33 8.26 -35.72
C TYR A 90 -13.98 6.84 -35.26
N ALA A 91 -13.76 5.91 -36.19
CA ALA A 91 -13.34 4.54 -35.88
C ALA A 91 -11.99 4.52 -35.14
N SER A 92 -11.00 5.25 -35.63
CA SER A 92 -9.69 5.40 -34.96
C SER A 92 -9.84 6.01 -33.57
N GLN A 93 -10.67 7.03 -33.42
CA GLN A 93 -10.94 7.67 -32.12
C GLN A 93 -11.62 6.71 -31.14
N ARG A 94 -12.53 5.85 -31.63
CA ARG A 94 -13.22 4.83 -30.84
C ARG A 94 -12.27 3.75 -30.37
N GLU A 95 -11.37 3.30 -31.24
CA GLU A 95 -10.33 2.32 -30.92
C GLU A 95 -9.35 2.86 -29.87
N LYS A 96 -8.85 4.10 -30.03
CA LYS A 96 -8.02 4.78 -29.02
C LYS A 96 -8.72 4.85 -27.66
N ARG A 97 -10.01 5.24 -27.65
CA ARG A 97 -10.83 5.27 -26.42
C ARG A 97 -10.97 3.89 -25.79
N ALA A 98 -11.14 2.84 -26.58
CA ALA A 98 -11.22 1.47 -26.09
C ALA A 98 -9.90 1.00 -25.46
N ILE A 99 -8.76 1.31 -26.08
CA ILE A 99 -7.43 1.02 -25.52
C ILE A 99 -7.22 1.76 -24.20
N THR A 100 -7.48 3.07 -24.15
CA THR A 100 -7.39 3.85 -22.91
C THR A 100 -8.29 3.26 -21.82
N LEU A 101 -9.51 2.84 -22.17
CA LEU A 101 -10.44 2.26 -21.22
C LEU A 101 -9.94 0.92 -20.66
N ARG A 102 -9.40 0.04 -21.51
CA ARG A 102 -8.78 -1.22 -21.07
C ARG A 102 -7.64 -0.97 -20.09
N GLN A 103 -6.77 -0.01 -20.38
CA GLN A 103 -5.67 0.36 -19.46
C GLN A 103 -6.20 0.91 -18.13
N ILE A 104 -7.21 1.78 -18.16
CA ILE A 104 -7.88 2.29 -16.94
C ILE A 104 -8.43 1.12 -16.09
N VAL A 105 -9.02 0.11 -16.73
CA VAL A 105 -9.56 -1.07 -16.05
C VAL A 105 -8.45 -1.91 -15.41
N ILE A 106 -7.36 -2.19 -16.14
CA ILE A 106 -6.21 -2.91 -15.59
C ILE A 106 -5.64 -2.20 -14.36
N MET A 107 -5.46 -0.89 -14.43
CA MET A 107 -4.98 -0.09 -13.30
C MET A 107 -5.96 -0.12 -12.12
N TYR A 108 -7.25 -0.10 -12.41
CA TYR A 108 -8.28 -0.20 -11.38
C TYR A 108 -8.25 -1.57 -10.69
N ASP A 109 -8.06 -2.66 -11.42
CA ASP A 109 -7.92 -4.00 -10.86
C ASP A 109 -6.68 -4.13 -9.96
N GLN A 110 -5.59 -3.45 -10.32
CA GLN A 110 -4.38 -3.27 -9.51
C GLN A 110 -4.55 -2.28 -8.33
N MET A 111 -5.78 -1.99 -7.91
CA MET A 111 -6.11 -1.15 -6.77
C MET A 111 -5.68 0.32 -6.88
N ALA A 112 -5.36 0.83 -8.07
CA ALA A 112 -5.04 2.25 -8.27
C ALA A 112 -6.24 3.15 -7.92
N THR A 113 -6.02 4.27 -7.25
CA THR A 113 -7.12 5.21 -6.96
C THR A 113 -7.56 5.94 -8.25
N TYR A 114 -8.82 6.39 -8.31
CA TYR A 114 -9.30 7.19 -9.44
C TYR A 114 -8.44 8.45 -9.68
N GLU A 115 -7.85 9.00 -8.62
CA GLU A 115 -6.96 10.16 -8.72
C GLU A 115 -5.60 9.78 -9.32
N GLN A 116 -5.00 8.65 -8.93
CA GLN A 116 -3.76 8.15 -9.52
C GLN A 116 -3.92 7.87 -11.02
N ILE A 117 -5.01 7.20 -11.39
CA ILE A 117 -5.37 6.94 -12.79
C ILE A 117 -5.56 8.28 -13.53
N GLY A 118 -6.26 9.23 -12.91
CA GLY A 118 -6.48 10.55 -13.50
C GLY A 118 -5.19 11.29 -13.80
N LYS A 119 -4.23 11.29 -12.85
CA LYS A 119 -2.90 11.88 -13.03
C LYS A 119 -2.13 11.28 -14.19
N ILE A 120 -2.13 9.95 -14.32
CA ILE A 120 -1.41 9.23 -15.39
C ILE A 120 -2.00 9.53 -16.78
N PHE A 121 -3.32 9.61 -16.88
CA PHE A 121 -4.00 9.90 -18.16
C PHE A 121 -4.26 11.38 -18.42
N GLY A 122 -3.83 12.29 -17.54
CA GLY A 122 -4.11 13.73 -17.64
C GLY A 122 -5.61 14.07 -17.62
N VAL A 123 -6.42 13.31 -16.88
CA VAL A 123 -7.88 13.51 -16.76
C VAL A 123 -8.31 13.67 -15.30
N THR A 124 -9.45 14.33 -15.10
CA THR A 124 -10.00 14.49 -13.74
C THR A 124 -10.42 13.14 -13.14
N ARG A 125 -10.37 13.05 -11.81
CA ARG A 125 -10.88 11.90 -11.03
C ARG A 125 -12.29 11.49 -11.46
N GLU A 126 -13.18 12.47 -11.64
CA GLU A 126 -14.56 12.21 -12.02
C GLU A 126 -14.68 11.66 -13.45
N ARG A 127 -13.82 12.12 -14.37
CA ARG A 127 -13.78 11.57 -15.72
C ARG A 127 -13.36 10.10 -15.72
N VAL A 128 -12.43 9.70 -14.85
CA VAL A 128 -12.07 8.28 -14.67
C VAL A 128 -13.28 7.49 -14.16
N ARG A 129 -13.97 7.98 -13.12
CA ARG A 129 -15.18 7.33 -12.57
C ARG A 129 -16.24 7.12 -13.65
N GLN A 130 -16.54 8.14 -14.46
CA GLN A 130 -17.51 8.05 -15.54
C GLN A 130 -17.12 7.02 -16.60
N ARG A 131 -15.84 6.97 -16.99
CA ARG A 131 -15.32 5.99 -17.97
C ARG A 131 -15.47 4.57 -17.45
N ILE A 132 -15.12 4.33 -16.19
CA ILE A 132 -15.29 3.02 -15.54
C ILE A 132 -16.76 2.63 -15.48
N LYS A 133 -17.64 3.53 -15.01
CA LYS A 133 -19.09 3.29 -14.94
C LYS A 133 -19.68 2.90 -16.30
N ARG A 134 -19.28 3.60 -17.37
CA ARG A 134 -19.73 3.29 -18.74
C ARG A 134 -19.24 1.91 -19.19
N ALA A 135 -18.00 1.54 -18.88
CA ALA A 135 -17.47 0.21 -19.18
C ALA A 135 -18.26 -0.89 -18.45
N THR A 136 -18.59 -0.67 -17.17
CA THR A 136 -19.40 -1.62 -16.39
C THR A 136 -20.78 -1.84 -17.01
N SER A 137 -21.43 -0.78 -17.52
CA SER A 137 -22.75 -0.89 -18.15
C SER A 137 -22.72 -1.53 -19.55
N GLU A 138 -21.68 -1.28 -20.35
CA GLU A 138 -21.60 -1.75 -21.74
C GLU A 138 -21.18 -3.22 -21.86
N THR A 139 -20.36 -3.72 -20.94
CA THR A 139 -19.78 -5.07 -21.05
C THR A 139 -20.64 -6.16 -20.37
N GLY A 140 -21.72 -5.79 -19.66
CA GLY A 140 -22.63 -6.70 -18.95
C GLY A 140 -22.01 -7.50 -17.78
N GLN A 141 -20.68 -7.58 -17.73
CA GLN A 141 -19.92 -8.22 -16.68
C GLN A 141 -19.70 -7.26 -15.52
N ARG A 142 -19.95 -7.75 -14.30
CA ARG A 142 -19.26 -7.30 -13.08
C ARG A 142 -17.76 -7.61 -13.23
N ILE A 143 -17.06 -6.98 -14.18
CA ILE A 143 -15.60 -7.09 -14.36
C ILE A 143 -14.89 -6.56 -13.10
N PHE A 144 -15.57 -5.68 -12.37
CA PHE A 144 -15.11 -5.13 -11.13
C PHE A 144 -15.48 -6.08 -9.98
N GLN A 145 -14.49 -6.75 -9.40
CA GLN A 145 -14.64 -7.18 -8.01
C GLN A 145 -14.95 -5.92 -7.19
N ALA A 146 -16.03 -5.95 -6.40
CA ALA A 146 -16.37 -4.81 -5.56
C ALA A 146 -15.19 -4.54 -4.63
N ARG A 147 -14.56 -3.35 -4.76
CA ARG A 147 -13.46 -2.92 -3.88
C ARG A 147 -13.85 -2.91 -2.40
N GLU A 148 -15.15 -2.92 -2.12
CA GLU A 148 -15.74 -3.09 -0.79
C GLU A 148 -15.25 -4.35 -0.08
N ASN A 149 -14.79 -5.36 -0.83
CA ASN A 149 -14.22 -6.58 -0.27
C ASN A 149 -12.73 -6.46 0.07
N PHE A 150 -12.09 -5.31 -0.10
CA PHE A 150 -10.67 -5.16 0.20
C PHE A 150 -10.44 -4.15 1.32
N ILE A 151 -9.63 -4.55 2.30
CA ILE A 151 -9.25 -3.71 3.43
C ILE A 151 -7.74 -3.48 3.46
N GLY A 152 -7.31 -2.31 3.91
CA GLY A 152 -5.88 -2.01 4.06
C GLY A 152 -5.26 -2.79 5.22
N LEU A 153 -3.95 -3.06 5.18
CA LEU A 153 -3.25 -3.79 6.25
C LEU A 153 -3.44 -3.20 7.66
N ALA A 154 -3.53 -1.87 7.78
CA ALA A 154 -3.72 -1.21 9.06
C ALA A 154 -5.10 -1.49 9.66
N GLU A 155 -6.13 -1.50 8.81
CA GLU A 155 -7.50 -1.86 9.18
C GLU A 155 -7.61 -3.35 9.48
N ALA A 156 -7.03 -4.20 8.62
CA ALA A 156 -6.94 -5.64 8.86
C ALA A 156 -6.34 -5.93 10.24
N ARG A 157 -5.20 -5.31 10.59
CA ARG A 157 -4.58 -5.46 11.91
C ARG A 157 -5.54 -5.12 13.07
N SER A 158 -6.39 -4.11 12.89
CA SER A 158 -7.37 -3.71 13.91
C SER A 158 -8.56 -4.67 14.01
N ARG A 159 -8.88 -5.40 12.94
CA ARG A 159 -9.96 -6.39 12.90
C ARG A 159 -9.56 -7.77 13.42
N LEU A 160 -8.26 -8.10 13.45
CA LEU A 160 -7.78 -9.39 13.95
C LEU A 160 -8.17 -9.61 15.41
N SER A 161 -8.57 -10.84 15.77
CA SER A 161 -8.86 -11.18 17.18
C SER A 161 -7.60 -11.20 18.05
N VAL A 162 -6.41 -11.27 17.43
CA VAL A 162 -5.12 -11.32 18.12
C VAL A 162 -4.25 -10.14 17.71
N ARG A 163 -3.55 -9.55 18.69
CA ARG A 163 -2.63 -8.43 18.42
C ARG A 163 -1.35 -8.91 17.73
N VAL A 164 -1.27 -8.63 16.44
CA VAL A 164 -0.07 -8.84 15.62
C VAL A 164 0.58 -7.50 15.26
N PRO A 165 1.92 -7.37 15.31
CA PRO A 165 2.60 -6.18 14.80
C PRO A 165 2.34 -5.96 13.30
N LEU A 166 2.16 -4.70 12.89
CA LEU A 166 1.97 -4.38 11.46
C LEU A 166 3.16 -4.84 10.60
N ALA A 167 4.37 -4.82 11.15
CA ALA A 167 5.57 -5.29 10.46
C ALA A 167 5.51 -6.80 10.15
N SER A 168 4.95 -7.62 11.05
CA SER A 168 4.78 -9.05 10.82
C SER A 168 3.75 -9.33 9.73
N LEU A 169 2.63 -8.60 9.74
CA LEU A 169 1.62 -8.66 8.66
C LEU A 169 2.20 -8.29 7.30
N LYS A 170 3.01 -7.21 7.23
CA LYS A 170 3.71 -6.82 6.00
C LYS A 170 4.66 -7.91 5.50
N LYS A 171 5.41 -8.54 6.40
CA LYS A 171 6.33 -9.64 6.06
C LYS A 171 5.57 -10.85 5.53
N ALA A 172 4.48 -11.25 6.20
CA ALA A 172 3.66 -12.38 5.76
C ALA A 172 3.02 -12.13 4.39
N PHE A 173 2.58 -10.90 4.11
CA PHE A 173 2.12 -10.55 2.78
C PHE A 173 3.26 -10.68 1.75
N ALA A 174 4.43 -10.12 2.06
CA ALA A 174 5.58 -10.17 1.16
C ALA A 174 6.12 -11.58 0.91
N SER A 175 6.01 -12.49 1.89
CA SER A 175 6.37 -13.90 1.75
C SER A 175 5.29 -14.74 1.07
N GLY A 176 4.08 -14.19 0.86
CA GLY A 176 2.94 -14.91 0.28
C GLY A 176 2.20 -15.81 1.27
N GLU A 177 2.49 -15.74 2.57
CA GLU A 177 1.79 -16.49 3.61
C GLU A 177 0.33 -16.05 3.78
N ILE A 178 0.04 -14.77 3.51
CA ILE A 178 -1.33 -14.24 3.55
C ILE A 178 -1.74 -13.68 2.18
N PRO A 179 -2.99 -13.93 1.75
CA PRO A 179 -3.49 -13.45 0.48
C PRO A 179 -3.72 -11.94 0.51
N GLY A 180 -3.43 -11.30 -0.61
CA GLY A 180 -3.69 -9.89 -0.81
C GLY A 180 -3.21 -9.40 -2.17
N ILE A 181 -3.37 -8.11 -2.39
CA ILE A 181 -2.93 -7.42 -3.60
C ILE A 181 -2.19 -6.14 -3.23
N GLN A 182 -1.14 -5.83 -3.99
CA GLN A 182 -0.41 -4.58 -3.82
C GLN A 182 -0.81 -3.57 -4.88
N ASN A 183 -1.15 -2.36 -4.45
CA ASN A 183 -1.25 -1.22 -5.34
C ASN A 183 0.17 -0.79 -5.74
N ILE A 184 0.55 -1.05 -6.98
CA ILE A 184 1.88 -0.79 -7.54
C ILE A 184 2.22 0.73 -7.52
N TYR A 185 1.21 1.58 -7.61
CA TYR A 185 1.36 3.05 -7.67
C TYR A 185 1.54 3.73 -6.31
N SER A 186 1.21 3.05 -5.21
CA SER A 186 1.39 3.58 -3.84
C SER A 186 2.12 2.64 -2.90
N ILE A 187 2.47 1.43 -3.37
CA ILE A 187 3.09 0.34 -2.62
C ILE A 187 2.18 -0.14 -1.47
N LYS A 188 0.94 0.38 -1.37
CA LYS A 188 -0.04 0.01 -0.36
C LYS A 188 -0.58 -1.37 -0.63
N THR A 189 -0.66 -2.17 0.43
CA THR A 189 -1.18 -3.53 0.39
C THR A 189 -2.61 -3.58 0.90
N TYR A 190 -3.41 -4.38 0.22
CA TYR A 190 -4.80 -4.65 0.51
C TYR A 190 -5.01 -6.15 0.68
N ILE A 191 -5.83 -6.52 1.65
CA ILE A 191 -6.26 -7.90 1.90
C ILE A 191 -7.66 -8.07 1.35
N ASP A 192 -7.88 -9.17 0.63
CA ASP A 192 -9.21 -9.59 0.21
C ASP A 192 -9.97 -10.23 1.38
N CYS A 193 -11.07 -9.60 1.78
CA CYS A 193 -11.95 -10.05 2.86
C CYS A 193 -12.52 -11.45 2.60
N ARG A 194 -12.60 -11.93 1.35
CA ARG A 194 -13.03 -13.30 1.07
C ARG A 194 -12.09 -14.36 1.66
N HIS A 195 -10.83 -14.02 1.84
CA HIS A 195 -9.82 -14.90 2.42
C HIS A 195 -9.51 -14.53 3.88
N TRP A 196 -10.41 -13.80 4.55
CA TRP A 196 -10.19 -13.30 5.90
C TRP A 196 -9.89 -14.40 6.91
N GLU A 197 -10.56 -15.55 6.80
CA GLU A 197 -10.32 -16.71 7.68
C GLU A 197 -8.86 -17.19 7.64
N MET A 198 -8.23 -17.16 6.47
CA MET A 198 -6.81 -17.54 6.34
C MET A 198 -5.90 -16.55 7.09
N VAL A 199 -6.20 -15.25 7.00
CA VAL A 199 -5.44 -14.20 7.68
C VAL A 199 -5.60 -14.29 9.19
N GLU A 200 -6.83 -14.56 9.65
CA GLU A 200 -7.14 -14.76 11.06
C GLU A 200 -6.45 -16.01 11.63
N GLN A 201 -6.45 -17.11 10.88
CA GLN A 201 -5.76 -18.34 11.25
C GLN A 201 -4.25 -18.12 11.34
N TRP A 202 -3.64 -17.50 10.32
CA TRP A 202 -2.22 -17.12 10.33
C TRP A 202 -1.86 -16.27 11.55
N ALA A 203 -2.71 -15.32 11.93
CA ALA A 203 -2.48 -14.46 13.08
C ALA A 203 -2.50 -15.25 14.41
N ARG A 204 -3.41 -16.21 14.55
CA ARG A 204 -3.48 -17.11 15.72
C ARG A 204 -2.24 -18.00 15.79
N ASP A 205 -1.84 -18.59 14.68
CA ASP A 205 -0.66 -19.48 14.63
C ASP A 205 0.63 -18.73 14.95
N THR A 206 0.78 -17.51 14.43
CA THR A 206 1.94 -16.65 14.70
C THR A 206 2.08 -16.31 16.19
N GLN A 207 0.96 -16.14 16.89
CA GLN A 207 0.93 -15.79 18.32
C GLN A 207 0.78 -17.01 19.23
N SER A 208 0.63 -18.20 18.66
CA SER A 208 0.55 -19.46 19.39
C SER A 208 1.90 -19.79 20.02
N ARG A 209 1.89 -20.17 21.30
CA ARG A 209 3.07 -20.54 22.07
C ARG A 209 2.77 -21.77 22.91
N ARG A 210 3.80 -22.56 23.19
CA ARG A 210 3.73 -23.67 24.14
C ARG A 210 4.18 -23.19 25.52
N CYS A 211 3.37 -23.44 26.54
CA CYS A 211 3.69 -23.08 27.92
C CYS A 211 4.87 -23.91 28.42
N VAL A 212 5.88 -23.24 28.97
CA VAL A 212 7.08 -23.94 29.50
C VAL A 212 6.78 -24.77 30.75
N ALA A 213 5.78 -24.38 31.54
CA ALA A 213 5.45 -25.06 32.79
C ALA A 213 4.55 -26.30 32.58
N CYS A 214 3.52 -26.19 31.73
CA CYS A 214 2.50 -27.24 31.58
C CYS A 214 2.39 -27.83 30.17
N GLY A 215 3.17 -27.34 29.20
CA GLY A 215 3.15 -27.84 27.82
C GLY A 215 1.91 -27.45 27.00
N LYS A 216 0.90 -26.81 27.58
CA LYS A 216 -0.32 -26.37 26.87
C LYS A 216 -0.02 -25.30 25.82
N VAL A 217 -0.69 -25.39 24.67
CA VAL A 217 -0.64 -24.37 23.62
C VAL A 217 -1.61 -23.25 23.96
N PHE A 218 -1.17 -22.00 23.84
CA PHE A 218 -1.97 -20.82 24.13
C PHE A 218 -1.55 -19.62 23.27
N ILE A 219 -2.45 -18.66 23.10
CA ILE A 219 -2.21 -17.46 22.31
C ILE A 219 -1.73 -16.33 23.24
N ILE A 220 -0.62 -15.67 22.88
CA ILE A 220 -0.14 -14.52 23.65
C ILE A 220 -0.90 -13.24 23.27
N ALA A 221 -1.37 -12.49 24.26
CA ALA A 221 -2.14 -11.26 24.05
C ALA A 221 -1.27 -10.10 23.51
N ARG A 222 0.05 -10.16 23.74
CA ARG A 222 1.03 -9.19 23.23
C ARG A 222 2.22 -9.95 22.68
N HIS A 223 2.62 -9.61 21.46
CA HIS A 223 3.84 -10.13 20.86
C HIS A 223 5.03 -9.91 21.80
N SER A 224 5.73 -10.99 22.13
CA SER A 224 6.90 -10.99 23.01
C SER A 224 7.98 -11.89 22.44
N ASN A 225 9.22 -11.39 22.45
CA ASN A 225 10.41 -12.18 22.05
C ASN A 225 10.87 -13.12 23.17
N CYS A 226 10.19 -13.13 24.32
CA CYS A 226 10.57 -13.97 25.44
C CYS A 226 10.33 -15.43 25.08
N ARG A 227 11.39 -16.27 25.12
CA ARG A 227 11.28 -17.70 24.79
C ARG A 227 10.60 -18.52 25.90
N ARG A 228 10.58 -18.01 27.13
CA ARG A 228 10.00 -18.70 28.29
C ARG A 228 8.73 -18.00 28.71
N ILE A 229 7.59 -18.36 28.13
CA ILE A 229 6.27 -17.78 28.47
C ILE A 229 5.41 -18.85 29.15
N SER A 230 4.58 -18.41 30.10
CA SER A 230 3.61 -19.25 30.81
C SER A 230 2.19 -18.85 30.42
N CYS A 231 1.28 -19.83 30.32
CA CYS A 231 -0.10 -19.58 29.92
C CYS A 231 -0.97 -18.95 31.02
N SER A 232 -0.59 -19.10 32.29
CA SER A 232 -1.32 -18.59 33.45
C SER A 232 -0.39 -18.09 34.54
N ASN A 233 -0.92 -17.36 35.52
CA ASN A 233 -0.18 -16.92 36.70
C ASN A 233 0.36 -18.11 37.51
N GLU A 234 -0.42 -19.18 37.65
CA GLU A 234 0.03 -20.43 38.30
C GLU A 234 1.21 -21.04 37.57
N CYS A 235 1.13 -21.18 36.24
CA CYS A 235 2.25 -21.66 35.42
C CYS A 235 3.46 -20.71 35.48
N ALA A 236 3.26 -19.42 35.73
CA ALA A 236 4.36 -18.48 35.93
C ALA A 236 5.03 -18.69 37.30
N VAL A 237 4.27 -19.03 38.34
CA VAL A 237 4.78 -19.40 39.66
C VAL A 237 5.56 -20.71 39.57
N ILE A 238 4.99 -21.76 38.96
CA ILE A 238 5.65 -23.06 38.74
C ILE A 238 6.97 -22.88 37.98
N ARG A 239 6.95 -22.17 36.85
CA ARG A 239 8.17 -21.85 36.08
C ARG A 239 9.21 -21.13 36.95
N SER A 240 8.77 -20.19 37.79
CA SER A 240 9.67 -19.44 38.68
C SER A 240 10.22 -20.30 39.81
N ALA A 241 9.49 -21.33 40.26
CA ALA A 241 9.95 -22.31 41.23
C ALA A 241 10.96 -23.27 40.59
N GLN A 242 10.66 -23.81 39.40
CA GLN A 242 11.59 -24.63 38.61
C GLN A 242 12.90 -23.89 38.30
N THR A 243 12.82 -22.61 37.94
CA THR A 243 14.01 -21.76 37.71
C THR A 243 14.85 -21.59 38.98
N ARG A 244 14.20 -21.57 40.16
CA ARG A 244 14.89 -21.49 41.46
C ARG A 244 15.52 -22.82 41.86
N GLN A 245 14.89 -23.95 41.55
CA GLN A 245 15.41 -25.29 41.82
C GLN A 245 16.61 -25.66 40.92
N GLN A 246 16.65 -25.13 39.69
CA GLN A 246 17.82 -25.23 38.80
C GLN A 246 18.94 -24.25 39.21
N HIS A 247 19.36 -24.29 40.48
CA HIS A 247 20.46 -23.48 41.00
C HIS A 247 21.78 -23.98 40.43
N ASN A 248 22.13 -23.55 39.21
CA ASN A 248 23.46 -23.76 38.63
C ASN A 248 24.33 -22.54 38.95
N PRO A 249 25.34 -22.64 39.85
CA PRO A 249 26.21 -21.51 40.19
C PRO A 249 26.93 -20.90 38.97
N ASN A 250 27.15 -21.68 37.92
CA ASN A 250 27.81 -21.23 36.69
C ASN A 250 26.97 -20.27 35.83
N GLN A 251 25.68 -20.11 36.11
CA GLN A 251 24.84 -19.13 35.39
C GLN A 251 25.12 -17.68 35.83
N PHE A 252 25.73 -17.49 37.00
CA PHE A 252 26.04 -16.18 37.54
C PHE A 252 27.43 -15.72 37.08
N ARG A 253 27.66 -14.40 37.07
CA ARG A 253 28.94 -13.78 36.71
C ARG A 253 29.47 -12.91 37.84
N GLY A 254 30.79 -12.74 37.89
CA GLY A 254 31.49 -11.91 38.87
C GLY A 254 31.23 -12.36 40.31
N TRP A 255 31.06 -11.38 41.21
CA TRP A 255 30.88 -11.61 42.64
C TRP A 255 29.69 -12.50 42.99
N ARG A 256 28.62 -12.45 42.19
CA ARG A 256 27.43 -13.29 42.41
C ARG A 256 27.73 -14.77 42.19
N LYS A 257 28.65 -15.10 41.27
CA LYS A 257 29.13 -16.48 41.08
C LYS A 257 29.90 -16.95 42.31
N GLN A 258 30.78 -16.10 42.84
CA GLN A 258 31.58 -16.42 44.03
C GLN A 258 30.70 -16.65 45.25
N VAL A 259 29.71 -15.78 45.48
CA VAL A 259 28.69 -15.98 46.54
C VAL A 259 27.93 -17.29 46.32
N ALA A 260 27.43 -17.55 45.11
CA ALA A 260 26.66 -18.76 44.82
C ALA A 260 27.48 -20.05 45.00
N ILE A 261 28.79 -20.03 44.72
CA ILE A 261 29.69 -21.16 44.96
C ILE A 261 29.92 -21.34 46.47
N LYS A 262 30.25 -20.27 47.19
CA LYS A 262 30.49 -20.35 48.65
C LYS A 262 29.25 -20.81 49.42
N LEU A 263 28.06 -20.39 48.97
CA LEU A 263 26.80 -20.75 49.60
C LEU A 263 26.20 -22.07 49.10
N ALA A 264 26.82 -22.76 48.13
CA ALA A 264 26.26 -23.98 47.56
C ALA A 264 26.07 -25.10 48.60
N ASN A 265 26.97 -25.18 49.58
CA ASN A 265 26.95 -26.16 50.68
C ASN A 265 26.67 -25.51 52.04
N TYR A 266 26.15 -24.28 52.07
CA TYR A 266 25.88 -23.59 53.33
C TYR A 266 24.63 -24.18 54.00
N HIS A 267 24.79 -24.72 55.20
CA HIS A 267 23.69 -25.24 56.01
C HIS A 267 23.17 -24.18 56.97
N ILE A 268 21.89 -23.87 56.86
CA ILE A 268 21.20 -22.97 57.79
C ILE A 268 20.89 -23.76 59.06
N THR A 269 21.32 -23.24 60.20
CA THR A 269 21.06 -23.85 61.52
C THR A 269 19.74 -23.36 62.11
N ASP A 270 19.21 -24.07 63.11
CA ASP A 270 17.95 -23.69 63.78
C ASP A 270 18.09 -22.39 64.61
N GLN A 271 19.32 -22.03 64.99
CA GLN A 271 19.64 -20.80 65.71
C GLN A 271 19.95 -19.61 64.77
N GLU A 272 19.73 -19.76 63.46
CA GLU A 272 20.03 -18.72 62.47
C GLU A 272 19.27 -17.41 62.76
N VAL A 273 20.01 -16.30 62.80
CA VAL A 273 19.44 -14.96 62.97
C VAL A 273 18.91 -14.45 61.63
N TRP A 274 17.68 -13.94 61.63
CA TRP A 274 17.03 -13.39 60.44
C TRP A 274 16.89 -11.87 60.52
N LEU A 275 17.55 -11.16 59.62
CA LEU A 275 17.50 -9.70 59.55
C LEU A 275 16.32 -9.21 58.71
N GLY A 276 15.66 -8.14 59.16
CA GLY A 276 14.71 -7.41 58.32
C GLY A 276 15.40 -6.74 57.13
N ALA A 277 14.64 -6.44 56.07
CA ALA A 277 15.20 -5.88 54.82
C ALA A 277 16.14 -4.67 55.01
N PHE A 278 15.78 -3.71 55.86
CA PHE A 278 16.61 -2.52 56.11
C PHE A 278 17.92 -2.85 56.84
N GLN A 279 17.87 -3.75 57.83
CA GLN A 279 19.06 -4.21 58.54
C GLN A 279 19.98 -5.00 57.61
N ALA A 280 19.43 -5.89 56.79
CA ALA A 280 20.17 -6.67 55.80
C ALA A 280 20.88 -5.77 54.77
N MET A 281 20.22 -4.70 54.29
CA MET A 281 20.83 -3.72 53.38
C MET A 281 22.04 -3.03 54.00
N ARG A 282 21.89 -2.52 55.24
CA ARG A 282 22.97 -1.85 55.96
C ARG A 282 24.12 -2.81 56.26
N TYR A 283 23.79 -4.04 56.62
CA TYR A 283 24.77 -5.05 56.98
C TYR A 283 25.63 -5.50 55.79
N ALA A 284 24.99 -5.86 54.67
CA ALA A 284 25.67 -6.36 53.48
C ALA A 284 26.21 -5.24 52.57
N GLY A 285 25.89 -3.97 52.84
CA GLY A 285 26.25 -2.84 51.97
C GLY A 285 25.58 -2.90 50.58
N LEU A 286 24.41 -3.54 50.49
CA LEU A 286 23.69 -3.75 49.24
C LEU A 286 22.34 -3.03 49.22
N THR A 287 21.93 -2.58 48.03
CA THR A 287 20.56 -2.06 47.85
C THR A 287 19.54 -3.18 47.99
N TYR A 288 18.31 -2.83 48.39
CA TYR A 288 17.20 -3.79 48.49
C TYR A 288 17.00 -4.59 47.21
N MET A 289 17.13 -3.94 46.04
CA MET A 289 17.00 -4.59 44.73
C MET A 289 18.05 -5.68 44.51
N LYS A 290 19.30 -5.46 44.95
CA LYS A 290 20.37 -6.45 44.83
C LYS A 290 20.13 -7.65 45.76
N LEU A 291 19.73 -7.40 47.01
CA LEU A 291 19.37 -8.47 47.95
C LEU A 291 18.16 -9.28 47.47
N ARG A 292 17.11 -8.59 47.02
CA ARG A 292 15.91 -9.22 46.47
C ARG A 292 16.23 -10.03 45.21
N TYR A 293 17.18 -9.59 44.39
CA TYR A 293 17.65 -10.36 43.23
C TYR A 293 18.34 -11.65 43.66
N LEU A 294 19.26 -11.61 44.63
CA LEU A 294 19.93 -12.81 45.15
C LEU A 294 18.92 -13.82 45.71
N ALA A 295 17.95 -13.34 46.50
CA ALA A 295 16.87 -14.16 47.03
C ALA A 295 15.98 -14.75 45.92
N LYS A 296 15.61 -13.95 44.92
CA LYS A 296 14.83 -14.42 43.77
C LYS A 296 15.56 -15.50 42.98
N CYS A 297 16.87 -15.43 42.90
CA CYS A 297 17.74 -16.41 42.25
C CYS A 297 18.01 -17.65 43.12
N GLY A 298 17.53 -17.69 44.37
CA GLY A 298 17.75 -18.81 45.30
C GLY A 298 19.17 -18.88 45.87
N ILE A 299 19.98 -17.82 45.72
CA ILE A 299 21.37 -17.79 46.24
C ILE A 299 21.37 -17.60 47.76
N ILE A 300 20.47 -16.75 48.26
CA ILE A 300 20.27 -16.52 49.69
C ILE A 300 18.83 -16.88 50.06
N ALA A 301 18.66 -17.43 51.26
CA ALA A 301 17.40 -17.81 51.83
C ALA A 301 16.66 -16.59 52.39
N THR A 302 15.33 -16.65 52.30
CA THR A 302 14.43 -15.65 52.86
C THR A 302 13.30 -16.33 53.60
N ARG A 303 12.80 -15.71 54.65
CA ARG A 303 11.57 -16.10 55.35
C ARG A 303 10.61 -14.91 55.42
N ASP A 304 9.35 -15.22 55.65
CA ASP A 304 8.34 -14.20 55.93
C ASP A 304 8.55 -13.67 57.35
N HIS A 305 8.51 -12.35 57.51
CA HIS A 305 8.59 -11.72 58.81
C HIS A 305 7.32 -12.07 59.61
N PRO A 306 7.44 -12.50 60.88
CA PRO A 306 6.29 -12.99 61.66
C PRO A 306 5.18 -11.94 61.85
N SER A 307 5.54 -10.68 62.12
CA SER A 307 4.56 -9.63 62.42
C SER A 307 4.46 -8.48 61.40
N LYS A 308 5.51 -8.18 60.62
CA LYS A 308 5.52 -7.01 59.73
C LYS A 308 4.94 -7.33 58.36
N LYS A 309 3.97 -6.52 57.93
CA LYS A 309 3.32 -6.59 56.63
C LYS A 309 3.42 -5.26 55.88
N TRP A 310 3.57 -5.33 54.57
CA TRP A 310 3.55 -4.17 53.67
C TRP A 310 2.56 -4.44 52.53
N GLY A 311 1.55 -3.58 52.37
CA GLY A 311 0.48 -3.78 51.39
C GLY A 311 -0.26 -5.12 51.54
N GLY A 312 -0.48 -5.56 52.79
CA GLY A 312 -1.14 -6.83 53.12
C GLY A 312 -0.27 -8.09 53.01
N LYS A 313 0.97 -7.99 52.50
CA LYS A 313 1.90 -9.13 52.35
C LYS A 313 2.99 -9.08 53.42
N PRO A 314 3.45 -10.23 53.97
CA PRO A 314 4.55 -10.24 54.92
C PRO A 314 5.82 -9.67 54.30
N THR A 315 6.58 -8.91 55.08
CA THR A 315 7.90 -8.41 54.65
C THR A 315 8.93 -9.54 54.70
N LEU A 316 9.92 -9.53 53.81
CA LEU A 316 10.97 -10.56 53.78
C LEU A 316 12.05 -10.29 54.83
N THR A 317 12.52 -11.35 55.47
CA THR A 317 13.75 -11.42 56.27
C THR A 317 14.82 -12.25 55.56
N PHE A 318 16.08 -12.04 55.92
CA PHE A 318 17.27 -12.64 55.28
C PHE A 318 18.18 -13.27 56.33
N SER A 319 18.79 -14.42 56.03
CA SER A 319 19.72 -15.11 56.94
C SER A 319 21.00 -14.28 57.13
N LEU A 320 21.38 -14.05 58.39
CA LEU A 320 22.59 -13.29 58.75
C LEU A 320 23.86 -13.99 58.26
N GLY A 321 24.00 -15.30 58.50
CA GLY A 321 25.22 -16.03 58.14
C GLY A 321 25.43 -16.14 56.63
N GLN A 322 24.35 -16.18 55.83
CA GLN A 322 24.49 -16.05 54.38
C GLN A 322 24.86 -14.62 53.94
N LEU A 323 24.40 -13.59 54.67
CA LEU A 323 24.82 -12.21 54.42
C LEU A 323 26.28 -11.96 54.81
N ASP A 324 26.84 -12.70 55.78
CA ASP A 324 28.27 -12.67 56.11
C ASP A 324 29.12 -13.09 54.92
N VAL A 325 28.75 -14.21 54.28
CA VAL A 325 29.43 -14.69 53.06
C VAL A 325 29.32 -13.67 51.92
N VAL A 326 28.16 -13.04 51.76
CA VAL A 326 27.98 -11.95 50.79
C VAL A 326 28.92 -10.79 51.08
N LYS A 327 29.00 -10.35 52.34
CA LYS A 327 29.84 -9.24 52.79
C LYS A 327 31.32 -9.55 52.58
N GLU A 328 31.76 -10.75 52.95
CA GLU A 328 33.13 -11.23 52.77
C GLU A 328 33.55 -11.16 51.29
N VAL A 329 32.71 -11.69 50.38
CA VAL A 329 33.00 -11.65 48.94
C VAL A 329 33.09 -10.22 48.41
N LEU A 330 32.19 -9.32 48.86
CA LEU A 330 32.23 -7.91 48.44
C LEU A 330 33.47 -7.17 48.96
N LEU A 331 33.91 -7.46 50.19
CA LEU A 331 35.13 -6.88 50.76
C LEU A 331 36.38 -7.29 49.98
N VAL A 332 36.50 -8.58 49.62
CA VAL A 332 37.62 -9.08 48.81
C VAL A 332 37.70 -8.38 47.46
N ILE A 333 36.57 -8.10 46.83
CA ILE A 333 36.52 -7.41 45.53
C ILE A 333 36.91 -5.95 45.66
N ASN A 334 36.41 -5.26 46.69
CA ASN A 334 36.74 -3.85 46.91
C ASN A 334 38.24 -3.69 47.18
N ASN A 335 38.84 -4.58 47.97
CA ASN A 335 40.28 -4.58 48.25
C ASN A 335 41.12 -4.89 47.00
N ASN A 336 40.63 -5.78 46.11
CA ASN A 336 41.30 -6.10 44.86
C ASN A 336 41.12 -5.03 43.77
N SER A 337 40.14 -4.12 43.92
CA SER A 337 39.92 -3.00 42.98
C SER A 337 40.73 -1.74 43.35
N GLN A 338 41.36 -1.75 44.53
CA GLN A 338 42.22 -0.68 45.05
C GLN A 338 43.72 -0.96 44.89
N LYS A 339 44.07 -2.18 44.43
CA LYS A 339 45.39 -2.53 43.90
C LYS A 339 45.35 -2.41 42.39
#